data_AF-A0A2V9HVM6-F1
#
_entry.id   AF-A0A2V9HVM6-F1
#
_cell.length_a   1.000
_cell.length_b   1.000
_cell.length_c   1.000
_cell.angle_alpha   90.00
_cell.angle_beta   90.00
_cell.angle_gamma   90.00
#
_symmetry.space_group_name_H-M   'P 1'
#
loop_
_entity.id
_entity.type
_entity.pdbx_description
1 polymer ?
#
loop_
_entity_poly.entity_id
_entity_poly.type
_entity_poly.pdbx_seq_one_letter_code
_entity_poly.pdbx_strand_id
1 'polypeptide(L)'
;MDIQRPSNARAKKIKRIVYGTVALVLVGGVTYGLSKLRPAAPSVDRATVWPDEVKRGPMVRDVHGLGTLVPEDIRWIPAQTDSRVERWVLRPGAIVKPDSIIMELSDPTLQREALDADFQLKGAEAEYANLKVQVDSDLMNQKANEAAVRSDFEQ
;
A
#
# COMPACT_ATOMS: atom_id res chain seq x y z
N MET A 1 -26.75 83.24 80.79
CA MET A 1 -26.71 81.77 80.94
C MET A 1 -26.25 81.18 79.62
N ASP A 2 -24.94 81.16 79.44
CA ASP A 2 -24.21 80.46 78.39
C ASP A 2 -22.82 80.20 78.99
N ILE A 3 -22.46 78.93 79.13
CA ILE A 3 -21.18 78.51 79.69
C ILE A 3 -20.49 77.78 78.56
N GLN A 4 -19.57 78.49 77.88
CA GLN A 4 -18.74 77.91 76.84
C GLN A 4 -17.96 76.72 77.41
N ARG A 5 -18.28 75.51 76.96
CA ARG A 5 -17.46 74.32 77.21
C ARG A 5 -16.13 74.51 76.48
N PRO A 6 -14.97 74.50 77.17
CA PRO A 6 -13.69 74.48 76.48
C PRO A 6 -13.61 73.16 75.70
N SER A 7 -13.61 73.28 74.37
CA SER A 7 -13.66 72.14 73.47
C SER A 7 -12.29 71.46 73.41
N ASN A 8 -12.18 70.26 73.98
CA ASN A 8 -10.99 69.41 73.87
C ASN A 8 -10.86 68.77 72.46
N ALA A 9 -11.15 69.54 71.41
CA ALA A 9 -11.13 69.10 70.01
C ALA A 9 -9.73 68.64 69.58
N ARG A 10 -8.67 69.27 70.11
CA ARG A 10 -7.27 68.87 69.87
C ARG A 10 -6.97 67.48 70.42
N ALA A 11 -7.35 67.17 71.67
CA ALA A 11 -7.12 65.85 72.26
C ALA A 11 -7.86 64.73 71.53
N LYS A 12 -9.08 65.00 71.04
CA LYS A 12 -9.87 64.04 70.25
C LYS A 12 -9.27 63.80 68.86
N LYS A 13 -8.72 64.84 68.21
CA LYS A 13 -7.97 64.71 66.95
C LYS A 13 -6.67 63.92 67.14
N ILE A 14 -5.91 64.19 68.20
CA ILE A 14 -4.65 63.47 68.50
C ILE A 14 -4.91 61.99 68.73
N LYS A 15 -5.92 61.62 69.56
CA LYS A 15 -6.27 60.20 69.74
C LYS A 15 -6.65 59.53 68.42
N ARG A 16 -7.41 60.19 67.55
CA ARG A 16 -7.80 59.65 66.25
C ARG A 16 -6.61 59.46 65.31
N ILE A 17 -5.65 60.38 65.32
CA ILE A 17 -4.39 60.26 64.58
C ILE A 17 -3.58 59.08 65.14
N VAL A 18 -3.42 58.98 66.46
CA VAL A 18 -2.68 57.88 67.12
C VAL A 18 -3.27 56.53 66.74
N TYR A 19 -4.59 56.36 66.87
CA TYR A 19 -5.27 55.12 66.45
C TYR A 19 -5.09 54.85 64.95
N GLY A 20 -5.15 55.88 64.11
CA GLY A 20 -4.89 55.77 62.67
C GLY A 20 -3.47 55.29 62.36
N THR A 21 -2.47 55.88 62.99
CA THR A 21 -1.06 55.46 62.83
C THR A 21 -0.83 54.05 63.34
N VAL A 22 -1.40 53.67 64.48
CA VAL A 22 -1.26 52.30 65.01
C VAL A 22 -1.91 51.27 64.07
N ALA A 23 -3.10 51.57 63.55
CA ALA A 23 -3.76 50.71 62.57
C ALA A 23 -2.94 50.56 61.29
N LEU A 24 -2.35 51.66 60.80
CA LEU A 24 -1.55 51.66 59.57
C LEU A 24 -0.26 50.85 59.74
N VAL A 25 0.42 50.99 60.89
CA VAL A 25 1.61 50.19 61.23
C VAL A 25 1.26 48.70 61.36
N LEU A 26 0.14 48.37 62.01
CA LEU A 26 -0.34 46.99 62.12
C LEU A 26 -0.61 46.36 60.75
N VAL A 27 -1.35 47.06 59.88
CA VAL A 27 -1.65 46.58 58.53
C VAL A 27 -0.36 46.40 57.73
N GLY A 28 0.53 47.39 57.74
CA GLY A 28 1.82 47.30 57.05
C GLY A 28 2.69 46.14 57.54
N GLY A 29 2.73 45.89 58.86
CA GLY A 29 3.44 44.77 59.45
C GLY A 29 2.89 43.42 59.03
N VAL A 30 1.56 43.26 59.02
CA VAL A 30 0.89 42.02 58.58
C VAL A 30 1.12 41.78 57.10
N THR A 31 1.00 42.81 56.25
CA THR A 31 1.25 42.69 54.80
C THR A 31 2.69 42.30 54.51
N TYR A 32 3.66 42.91 55.22
CA TYR A 32 5.07 42.55 55.06
C TYR A 32 5.34 41.11 55.51
N GLY A 33 4.76 40.70 56.64
CA GLY A 33 4.82 39.32 57.13
C GLY A 33 4.26 38.32 56.11
N LEU A 34 3.08 38.59 55.56
CA LEU A 34 2.45 37.74 54.54
C LEU A 34 3.27 37.65 53.25
N SER A 35 3.89 38.75 52.82
CA SER A 35 4.68 38.76 51.58
C SER A 35 5.92 37.85 51.62
N LYS A 36 6.40 37.53 52.83
CA LYS A 36 7.57 36.66 53.04
C LYS A 36 7.21 35.18 53.17
N LEU A 37 5.92 34.82 53.21
CA LEU A 37 5.51 33.43 53.14
C LEU A 37 5.73 32.92 51.71
N ARG A 38 6.47 31.80 51.60
CA ARG A 38 6.71 31.15 50.31
C ARG A 38 5.37 30.66 49.73
N PRO A 39 5.18 30.72 48.41
CA PRO A 39 4.00 30.15 47.77
C PRO A 39 3.82 28.69 48.18
N ALA A 40 2.61 28.33 48.61
CA ALA A 40 2.28 26.95 48.93
C ALA A 40 2.22 26.13 47.63
N ALA A 41 3.38 25.61 47.20
CA ALA A 41 3.41 24.59 46.17
C ALA A 41 2.65 23.35 46.68
N PRO A 42 1.88 22.66 45.82
CA PRO A 42 1.18 21.44 46.23
C PRO A 42 2.19 20.44 46.81
N SER A 43 2.04 20.13 48.10
CA SER A 43 2.89 19.18 48.80
C SER A 43 2.39 17.77 48.57
N VAL A 44 3.21 16.92 47.97
CA VAL A 44 2.97 15.47 47.89
C VAL A 44 3.85 14.75 48.90
N ASP A 45 3.32 13.69 49.50
CA ASP A 45 4.09 12.83 50.40
C ASP A 45 5.25 12.18 49.63
N ARG A 46 6.46 12.24 50.19
CA ARG A 46 7.65 11.62 49.58
C ARG A 46 7.53 10.11 49.49
N ALA A 47 6.74 9.48 50.36
CA ALA A 47 6.46 8.05 50.26
C ALA A 47 5.65 7.67 48.99
N THR A 48 4.98 8.64 48.36
CA THR A 48 4.14 8.42 47.18
C THR A 48 4.90 8.60 45.86
N VAL A 49 6.12 9.16 45.91
CA VAL A 49 6.90 9.46 44.71
C VAL A 49 8.11 8.53 44.64
N TRP A 50 8.28 7.87 43.50
CA TRP A 50 9.48 7.11 43.16
C TRP A 50 10.35 7.95 42.20
N PRO A 51 11.30 8.77 42.71
CA PRO A 51 12.21 9.50 41.84
C PRO A 51 13.28 8.55 41.31
N ASP A 52 13.55 8.62 40.01
CA ASP A 52 14.67 7.94 39.36
C ASP A 52 15.36 8.90 38.37
N GLU A 53 16.62 8.64 38.05
CA GLU A 53 17.43 9.45 37.14
C GLU A 53 17.23 9.00 35.69
N VAL A 54 16.78 9.92 34.83
CA VAL A 54 16.58 9.61 33.41
C VAL A 54 17.91 9.35 32.70
N LYS A 55 18.07 8.15 32.14
CA LYS A 55 19.28 7.76 31.39
C LYS A 55 19.02 7.87 29.89
N ARG A 56 19.96 8.44 29.16
CA ARG A 56 19.93 8.43 27.68
C ARG A 56 20.54 7.14 27.16
N GLY A 57 19.83 6.48 26.26
CA GLY A 57 20.27 5.28 25.57
C GLY A 57 19.34 4.97 24.40
N PRO A 58 19.77 4.10 23.46
CA PRO A 58 18.90 3.65 22.39
C PRO A 58 17.72 2.86 22.99
N MET A 59 16.50 3.34 22.77
CA MET A 59 15.28 2.61 23.08
C MET A 59 14.82 1.88 21.82
N VAL A 60 15.33 0.66 21.61
CA VAL A 60 14.93 -0.18 20.49
C VAL A 60 13.56 -0.78 20.80
N ARG A 61 12.59 -0.57 19.89
CA ARG A 61 11.24 -1.13 19.99
C ARG A 61 11.05 -2.18 18.91
N ASP A 62 11.24 -3.44 19.26
CA ASP A 62 10.95 -4.56 18.38
C ASP A 62 9.46 -4.87 18.41
N VAL A 63 8.76 -4.53 17.32
CA VAL A 63 7.33 -4.83 17.17
C VAL A 63 7.18 -6.06 16.30
N HIS A 64 6.65 -7.13 16.90
CA HIS A 64 6.29 -8.34 16.17
C HIS A 64 4.95 -8.08 15.46
N GLY A 65 4.99 -7.98 14.14
CA GLY A 65 3.78 -7.94 13.31
C GLY A 65 3.22 -9.36 13.19
N LEU A 66 1.96 -9.55 13.59
CA LEU A 66 1.22 -10.77 13.29
C LEU A 66 0.74 -10.69 11.84
N GLY A 67 0.92 -11.77 11.09
CA GLY A 67 0.47 -11.86 9.71
C GLY A 67 0.41 -13.31 9.24
N THR A 68 -0.32 -13.54 8.14
CA THR A 68 -0.39 -14.83 7.48
C THR A 68 0.26 -14.73 6.11
N LEU A 69 0.96 -15.78 5.71
CA LEU A 69 1.49 -15.87 4.36
C LEU A 69 0.33 -16.09 3.39
N VAL A 70 0.25 -15.21 2.39
CA VAL A 70 -0.69 -15.30 1.27
C VAL A 70 0.15 -15.52 0.02
N PRO A 71 -0.27 -16.40 -0.90
CA PRO A 71 0.43 -16.56 -2.18
C PRO A 71 0.48 -15.23 -2.95
N GLU A 72 1.60 -14.96 -3.61
CA GLU A 72 1.77 -13.75 -4.43
C GLU A 72 0.80 -13.74 -5.62
N ASP A 73 0.69 -14.87 -6.32
CA ASP A 73 -0.17 -15.05 -7.49
C ASP A 73 -0.97 -16.34 -7.41
N ILE A 74 -2.27 -16.25 -7.72
CA ILE A 74 -3.15 -17.40 -7.89
C ILE A 74 -3.61 -17.42 -9.34
N ARG A 75 -3.33 -18.52 -10.06
CA ARG A 75 -3.77 -18.71 -11.44
C ARG A 75 -4.70 -19.91 -11.55
N TRP A 76 -5.84 -19.69 -12.19
CA TRP A 76 -6.77 -20.74 -12.57
C TRP A 76 -6.49 -21.15 -14.00
N ILE A 77 -6.35 -22.45 -14.25
CA ILE A 77 -6.07 -23.00 -15.58
C ILE A 77 -7.34 -23.74 -16.05
N PRO A 78 -8.22 -23.09 -16.83
CA PRO A 78 -9.39 -23.74 -17.38
C PRO A 78 -9.01 -24.61 -18.60
N ALA A 79 -9.81 -25.65 -18.84
CA ALA A 79 -9.77 -26.35 -20.12
C ALA A 79 -10.26 -25.41 -21.24
N GLN A 80 -9.60 -25.45 -22.40
CA GLN A 80 -9.99 -24.63 -23.56
C GLN A 80 -11.24 -25.17 -24.27
N THR A 81 -11.49 -26.48 -24.14
CA THR A 81 -12.57 -27.21 -24.78
C THR A 81 -13.25 -28.12 -23.76
N ASP A 82 -14.50 -28.46 -24.02
CA ASP A 82 -15.19 -29.50 -23.26
C ASP A 82 -14.53 -30.84 -23.54
N SER A 83 -13.85 -31.39 -22.54
CA SER A 83 -13.00 -32.57 -22.73
C SER A 83 -13.03 -33.46 -21.50
N ARG A 84 -12.82 -34.76 -21.72
CA ARG A 84 -12.74 -35.74 -20.64
C ARG A 84 -11.31 -35.77 -20.08
N VAL A 85 -11.18 -35.79 -18.76
CA VAL A 85 -9.88 -36.05 -18.11
C VAL A 85 -9.51 -37.51 -18.35
N GLU A 86 -8.43 -37.73 -19.10
CA GLU A 86 -7.90 -39.07 -19.36
C GLU A 86 -6.95 -39.49 -18.24
N ARG A 87 -6.02 -38.60 -17.86
CA ARG A 87 -5.01 -38.91 -16.84
C ARG A 87 -4.54 -37.67 -16.08
N TRP A 88 -4.30 -37.87 -14.78
CA TRP A 88 -3.58 -36.91 -13.95
C TRP A 88 -2.08 -37.25 -13.97
N VAL A 89 -1.27 -36.36 -14.54
CA VAL A 89 0.18 -36.55 -14.65
C VAL A 89 0.87 -36.08 -13.37
N LEU A 90 0.45 -34.94 -12.82
CA LEU A 90 0.96 -34.41 -11.56
C LEU A 90 -0.10 -34.49 -10.46
N ARG A 91 0.35 -34.82 -9.25
CA ARG A 91 -0.50 -34.85 -8.05
C ARG A 91 -0.56 -33.46 -7.39
N PRO A 92 -1.64 -33.15 -6.65
CA PRO A 92 -1.71 -31.92 -5.88
C PRO A 92 -0.50 -31.74 -4.95
N GLY A 93 0.06 -30.53 -4.92
CA GLY A 93 1.26 -30.20 -4.13
C GLY A 93 2.60 -30.44 -4.85
N ALA A 94 2.59 -30.98 -6.07
CA ALA A 94 3.80 -31.06 -6.89
C ALA A 94 4.27 -29.66 -7.34
N ILE A 95 5.59 -29.46 -7.39
CA ILE A 95 6.19 -28.24 -7.94
C ILE A 95 6.05 -28.27 -9.46
N VAL A 96 5.44 -27.23 -10.03
CA VAL A 96 5.22 -27.09 -11.48
C VAL A 96 6.20 -26.11 -12.10
N LYS A 97 6.66 -26.42 -13.32
CA LYS A 97 7.35 -25.49 -14.22
C LYS A 97 6.38 -24.99 -15.29
N PRO A 98 6.70 -23.92 -16.05
CA PRO A 98 5.80 -23.37 -17.08
C PRO A 98 5.37 -24.37 -18.16
N ASP A 99 6.21 -25.37 -18.44
CA ASP A 99 6.02 -26.44 -19.43
C ASP A 99 5.51 -27.75 -18.82
N SER A 100 5.22 -27.77 -17.51
CA SER A 100 4.77 -28.99 -16.83
C SER A 100 3.34 -29.37 -17.21
N ILE A 101 3.19 -30.60 -17.70
CA ILE A 101 1.87 -31.18 -18.00
C ILE A 101 1.24 -31.62 -16.68
N ILE A 102 0.14 -30.96 -16.29
CA ILE A 102 -0.59 -31.28 -15.05
C ILE A 102 -1.57 -32.42 -15.29
N MET A 103 -2.32 -32.33 -16.38
CA MET A 103 -3.40 -33.26 -16.75
C MET A 103 -3.40 -33.49 -18.25
N GLU A 104 -3.80 -34.68 -18.67
CA GLU A 104 -4.07 -35.04 -20.06
C GLU A 104 -5.59 -35.08 -20.26
N LEU A 105 -6.06 -34.32 -21.24
CA LEU A 105 -7.46 -34.21 -21.62
C LEU A 105 -7.64 -34.86 -23.00
N SER A 106 -8.78 -35.52 -23.19
CA SER A 106 -9.12 -36.21 -24.43
C SER A 106 -10.51 -35.78 -24.89
N ASP A 107 -10.60 -35.34 -26.14
CA ASP A 107 -11.84 -35.09 -26.87
C ASP A 107 -11.77 -35.77 -28.25
N PRO A 108 -12.55 -36.84 -28.48
CA PRO A 108 -12.61 -37.53 -29.77
C PRO A 108 -13.11 -36.64 -30.92
N THR A 109 -13.89 -35.60 -30.63
CA THR A 109 -14.44 -34.70 -31.67
C THR A 109 -13.34 -33.80 -32.20
N LEU A 110 -12.64 -33.10 -31.31
CA LEU A 110 -11.49 -32.26 -31.67
C LEU A 110 -10.37 -33.06 -32.36
N GLN A 111 -10.12 -34.30 -31.94
CA GLN A 111 -9.13 -35.17 -32.59
C GLN A 111 -9.48 -35.48 -34.05
N ARG A 112 -10.76 -35.70 -34.35
CA ARG A 112 -11.23 -35.92 -35.73
C ARG A 112 -11.13 -34.65 -36.55
N GLU A 113 -11.56 -33.51 -36.00
CA GLU A 113 -11.49 -32.22 -36.68
C GLU A 113 -10.05 -31.83 -37.02
N ALA A 114 -9.10 -32.07 -36.10
CA ALA A 114 -7.69 -31.85 -36.35
C ALA A 114 -7.14 -32.75 -37.47
N LEU A 115 -7.57 -34.02 -37.52
CA LEU A 115 -7.18 -34.95 -38.58
C LEU A 115 -7.75 -34.55 -39.94
N ASP A 116 -9.02 -34.14 -39.98
CA ASP A 116 -9.66 -33.65 -41.20
C ASP A 116 -8.97 -32.37 -41.72
N ALA A 117 -8.60 -31.46 -40.81
CA ALA A 117 -7.84 -30.26 -41.15
C ALA A 117 -6.45 -30.58 -41.72
N ASP A 118 -5.74 -31.59 -41.17
CA ASP A 118 -4.45 -32.05 -41.70
C ASP A 118 -4.60 -32.65 -43.11
N PHE A 119 -5.67 -33.41 -43.36
CA PHE A 119 -5.96 -33.91 -44.71
C PHE A 119 -6.33 -32.80 -45.69
N GLN A 120 -7.08 -31.80 -45.26
CA GLN A 120 -7.39 -30.63 -46.10
C GLN A 120 -6.12 -29.85 -46.46
N LEU A 121 -5.21 -29.64 -45.49
CA LEU A 121 -3.93 -28.99 -45.73
C LEU A 121 -3.11 -29.76 -46.78
N LYS A 122 -2.98 -31.08 -46.62
CA LYS A 122 -2.25 -31.93 -47.58
C LYS A 122 -2.87 -31.92 -48.98
N GLY A 123 -4.21 -31.90 -49.06
CA GLY A 123 -4.92 -31.74 -50.33
C GLY A 123 -4.57 -30.41 -51.02
N ALA A 124 -4.64 -29.31 -50.27
CA ALA A 124 -4.30 -27.98 -50.77
C ALA A 124 -2.82 -27.85 -51.17
N GLU A 125 -1.90 -28.48 -50.44
CA GLU A 125 -0.47 -28.53 -50.79
C GLU A 125 -0.23 -29.27 -52.12
N ALA A 126 -0.94 -30.39 -52.34
CA ALA A 126 -0.85 -31.13 -53.59
C ALA A 126 -1.43 -30.34 -54.77
N GLU A 127 -2.56 -29.66 -54.57
CA GLU A 127 -3.15 -28.76 -55.57
C GLU A 127 -2.21 -27.60 -55.91
N TYR A 128 -1.58 -26.99 -54.90
CA TYR A 128 -0.59 -25.94 -55.09
C TYR A 128 0.62 -26.43 -55.90
N ALA A 129 1.13 -27.62 -55.60
CA ALA A 129 2.23 -28.22 -56.34
C ALA A 129 1.85 -28.51 -57.81
N ASN A 130 0.64 -29.04 -58.04
CA ASN A 130 0.13 -29.26 -59.40
C ASN A 130 -0.02 -27.95 -60.18
N LEU A 131 -0.61 -26.93 -59.55
CA LEU A 131 -0.76 -25.60 -60.16
C LEU A 131 0.58 -24.98 -60.51
N LYS A 132 1.58 -25.13 -59.64
CA LYS A 132 2.94 -24.66 -59.90
C LYS A 132 3.53 -25.31 -61.15
N VAL A 133 3.45 -26.64 -61.26
CA VAL A 133 3.94 -27.38 -62.44
C VAL A 133 3.18 -26.97 -63.71
N GLN A 134 1.87 -26.74 -63.60
CA GLN A 134 1.05 -26.25 -64.72
C GLN A 134 1.51 -24.88 -65.20
N VAL A 135 1.69 -23.92 -64.29
CA VAL A 135 2.17 -22.57 -64.61
C VAL A 135 3.58 -22.60 -65.21
N ASP A 136 4.47 -23.44 -64.68
CA ASP A 136 5.82 -23.61 -65.23
C ASP A 136 5.78 -24.18 -66.66
N SER A 137 4.90 -25.16 -66.90
CA SER A 137 4.69 -25.75 -68.23
C SER A 137 4.13 -24.71 -69.22
N ASP A 138 3.14 -23.93 -68.80
CA ASP A 138 2.56 -22.85 -69.60
C ASP A 138 3.59 -21.77 -69.94
N LEU A 139 4.45 -21.42 -68.98
CA LEU A 139 5.56 -20.49 -69.21
C LEU A 139 6.56 -21.03 -70.23
N MET A 140 6.91 -22.32 -70.16
CA MET A 140 7.81 -22.94 -71.15
C MET A 140 7.19 -22.97 -72.55
N ASN A 141 5.88 -23.26 -72.64
CA ASN A 141 5.14 -23.20 -73.91
C ASN A 141 5.14 -21.77 -74.50
N GLN A 142 4.93 -20.75 -73.67
CA GLN A 142 5.00 -19.34 -74.12
C GLN A 142 6.39 -18.97 -74.65
N LYS A 143 7.45 -19.38 -73.96
CA LYS A 143 8.84 -19.15 -74.41
C LYS A 143 9.16 -19.87 -75.71
N ALA A 144 8.68 -21.11 -75.87
CA ALA A 144 8.85 -21.87 -77.11
C ALA A 144 8.16 -21.17 -78.30
N ASN A 145 6.94 -20.66 -78.09
CA ASN A 145 6.21 -19.90 -79.10
C ASN A 145 6.92 -18.58 -79.47
N GLU A 146 7.44 -17.84 -78.47
CA GLU A 146 8.24 -16.63 -78.71
C GLU A 146 9.48 -16.93 -79.55
N ALA A 147 10.23 -17.98 -79.20
CA ALA A 147 11.43 -18.39 -79.94
C ALA A 147 11.12 -18.80 -81.38
N ALA A 148 10.01 -19.51 -81.62
CA ALA A 148 9.56 -19.88 -82.95
C ALA A 148 9.24 -18.64 -83.81
N VAL A 149 8.43 -17.72 -83.29
CA VAL A 149 8.09 -16.46 -83.99
C VAL A 149 9.35 -15.66 -84.32
N ARG A 150 10.30 -15.57 -83.39
CA ARG A 150 11.56 -14.88 -83.63
C ARG A 150 12.42 -15.55 -84.69
N SER A 151 12.50 -16.88 -84.70
CA SER A 151 13.19 -17.65 -85.74
C SER A 151 12.56 -17.43 -87.12
N ASP A 152 11.23 -17.32 -87.20
CA ASP A 152 10.51 -17.06 -88.45
C ASP A 152 10.79 -15.64 -89.00
N PHE A 153 11.05 -14.66 -88.11
CA PHE A 153 11.40 -13.29 -88.49
C PHE A 153 12.89 -13.10 -88.86
N GLU A 154 13.78 -13.98 -88.37
CA GLU A 154 15.23 -13.92 -88.64
C GLU A 154 15.63 -14.72 -89.92
N GLN A 155 14.69 -15.41 -90.57
CA GLN A 155 14.86 -16.06 -91.90
C GLN A 155 14.57 -15.11 -93.07
#